data_AF-R7SIP1-F1
#
_entry.id   AF-R7SIP1-F1
#
_cell.length_a   1.000
_cell.length_b   1.000
_cell.length_c   1.000
_cell.angle_alpha   90.00
_cell.angle_beta   90.00
_cell.angle_gamma   90.00
#
_symmetry.space_group_name_H-M   'P 1'
#
loop_
_entity.id
_entity.type
_entity.pdbx_description
1 polymer ?
#
loop_
_entity_poly.entity_id
_entity_poly.type
_entity_poly.pdbx_seq_one_letter_code
_entity_poly.pdbx_strand_id
1 'polypeptide(L)'
;MMKTDILFSSPELRFSRSQKEAILSWGRALGARDVPSLYKVEKFQAEALEACGNPTKRVQTSSGHVFYQNSLHHHIAMQYAHPDVRQHIKAYPVFSQGKISEAFHASKWFVDSPSELVTPMVRIDDQDFYVNELTYCQGDAWCIPLRFFEFEGKGMWAVCLKVEVTEVR
;
A
#
# COMPACT_ATOMS: atom_id res chain seq x y z
N MET A 1 9.14 7.74 26.45
CA MET A 1 9.41 8.14 25.06
C MET A 1 8.16 8.02 24.19
N MET A 2 7.66 6.82 23.92
CA MET A 2 6.48 6.60 23.05
C MET A 2 5.21 7.38 23.44
N LYS A 3 4.84 7.44 24.72
CA LYS A 3 3.65 8.22 25.17
C LYS A 3 3.78 9.73 24.88
N THR A 4 4.99 10.27 25.04
CA THR A 4 5.28 11.69 24.77
C THR A 4 5.24 11.97 23.27
N ASP A 5 5.73 11.04 22.46
CA ASP A 5 5.63 11.13 21.01
C ASP A 5 4.18 11.12 20.54
N ILE A 6 3.37 10.15 20.98
CA ILE A 6 1.92 10.09 20.65
C ILE A 6 1.21 11.41 20.95
N LEU A 7 1.50 12.02 22.10
CA LEU A 7 0.92 13.32 22.47
C LEU A 7 1.35 14.43 21.49
N PHE A 8 2.65 14.52 21.18
CA PHE A 8 3.22 15.61 20.38
C PHE A 8 3.11 15.41 18.86
N SER A 9 2.74 14.21 18.42
CA SER A 9 2.52 13.80 17.03
C SER A 9 1.04 13.60 16.71
N SER A 10 0.13 14.01 17.60
CA SER A 10 -1.31 13.94 17.38
C SER A 10 -1.72 14.74 16.13
N PRO A 11 -2.47 14.14 15.18
CA PRO A 11 -2.94 14.85 13.97
C PRO A 11 -3.85 16.03 14.28
N GLU A 12 -4.62 15.93 15.36
CA GLU A 12 -5.68 16.89 15.72
C GLU A 12 -5.15 18.04 16.59
N LEU A 13 -4.02 17.83 17.28
CA LEU A 13 -3.47 18.79 18.25
C LEU A 13 -2.02 19.14 17.89
N ARG A 14 -1.85 20.32 17.29
CA ARG A 14 -0.52 20.86 16.97
C ARG A 14 0.03 21.67 18.14
N PHE A 15 1.10 21.16 18.76
CA PHE A 15 1.84 21.89 19.79
C PHE A 15 3.01 22.66 19.17
N SER A 16 3.11 23.95 19.49
CA SER A 16 4.33 24.73 19.23
C SER A 16 5.50 24.17 20.04
N ARG A 17 6.73 24.53 19.65
CA ARG A 17 7.93 24.15 20.41
C ARG A 17 7.84 24.58 21.87
N SER A 18 7.41 25.83 22.12
CA SER A 18 7.25 26.36 23.48
C SER A 18 6.17 25.63 24.29
N GLN A 19 5.06 25.22 23.65
CA GLN A 19 4.04 24.41 24.30
C GLN A 19 4.57 23.02 24.68
N LYS A 20 5.32 22.36 23.78
CA LYS A 20 5.96 21.07 24.07
C LYS A 20 6.93 21.19 25.25
N GLU A 21 7.77 22.23 25.26
CA GLU A 21 8.70 22.51 26.36
C GLU A 21 7.97 22.77 27.69
N ALA A 22 6.89 23.55 27.67
CA ALA A 22 6.06 23.83 28.84
C ALA A 22 5.42 22.55 29.41
N ILE A 23 4.86 21.69 28.55
CA ILE A 23 4.26 20.41 28.97
C ILE A 23 5.31 19.49 29.60
N LEU A 24 6.50 19.38 29.00
CA LEU A 24 7.59 18.59 29.57
C LEU A 24 8.08 19.18 30.90
N SER A 25 8.20 20.51 31.00
CA SER A 25 8.60 21.21 32.23
C SER A 25 7.58 20.98 33.34
N TRP A 26 6.30 21.10 33.02
CA TRP A 26 5.20 20.84 33.94
C TRP A 26 5.21 19.39 34.45
N GLY A 27 5.41 18.41 33.57
CA GLY A 27 5.58 17.01 33.97
C GLY A 27 6.72 16.80 34.96
N ARG A 28 7.88 17.46 34.76
CA ARG A 28 9.00 17.43 35.71
C ARG A 28 8.63 18.07 37.05
N ALA A 29 7.95 19.21 37.02
CA ALA A 29 7.53 19.92 38.23
C ALA A 29 6.54 19.10 39.07
N LEU A 30 5.70 18.27 38.45
CA LEU A 30 4.81 17.33 39.12
C LEU A 30 5.51 16.07 39.66
N GLY A 31 6.84 15.96 39.50
CA GLY A 31 7.62 14.82 39.99
C GLY A 31 7.58 13.59 39.09
N ALA A 32 7.17 13.72 37.82
CA ALA A 32 7.26 12.62 36.87
C ALA A 32 8.73 12.21 36.67
N ARG A 33 9.00 10.91 36.74
CA ARG A 33 10.32 10.33 36.48
C ARG A 33 10.54 10.15 34.97
N ASP A 34 11.80 10.20 34.54
CA ASP A 34 12.23 9.91 33.16
C ASP A 34 11.57 10.78 32.07
N VAL A 35 11.23 12.04 32.39
CA VAL A 35 10.70 12.98 31.39
C VAL A 35 11.78 13.31 30.36
N PRO A 36 11.58 12.97 29.07
CA PRO A 36 12.59 13.20 28.05
C PRO A 36 12.84 14.71 27.85
N SER A 37 14.04 15.07 27.41
CA SER A 37 14.24 16.41 26.84
C SER A 37 13.49 16.52 25.52
N LEU A 38 13.12 17.73 25.12
CA LEU A 38 12.49 17.93 23.81
C LEU A 38 13.39 17.39 22.69
N TYR A 39 14.70 17.63 22.78
CA TYR A 39 15.68 17.07 21.85
C TYR A 39 15.60 15.55 21.73
N LYS A 40 15.48 14.82 22.85
CA LYS A 40 15.34 13.36 22.83
C LYS A 40 14.05 12.92 22.14
N VAL A 41 12.96 13.68 22.28
CA VAL A 41 11.70 13.41 21.59
C VAL A 41 11.85 13.67 20.09
N GLU A 42 12.41 14.81 19.69
CA GLU A 42 12.64 15.16 18.28
C GLU A 42 13.56 14.15 17.59
N LYS A 43 14.62 13.70 18.28
CA LYS A 43 15.51 12.65 17.78
C LYS A 43 14.78 11.33 17.59
N PHE A 44 14.01 10.88 18.58
CA PHE A 44 13.21 9.66 18.48
C PHE A 44 12.21 9.74 17.32
N GLN A 45 11.56 10.90 17.13
CA GLN A 45 10.62 11.14 16.04
C GLN A 45 11.30 11.01 14.67
N ALA A 46 12.49 11.58 14.51
CA ALA A 46 13.25 11.47 13.27
C ALA A 46 13.66 10.01 12.99
N GLU A 47 14.16 9.29 14.00
CA GLU A 47 14.55 7.88 13.88
C GLU A 47 13.34 6.98 13.56
N ALA A 48 12.20 7.23 14.19
CA ALA A 48 10.97 6.49 13.94
C ALA A 48 10.43 6.74 12.52
N LEU A 49 10.46 7.99 12.05
CA LEU A 49 10.07 8.33 10.67
C LEU A 49 11.00 7.67 9.64
N GLU A 50 12.31 7.61 9.91
CA GLU A 50 13.24 6.92 9.01
C GLU A 50 12.98 5.41 8.98
N ALA A 51 12.71 4.80 10.13
CA ALA A 51 12.44 3.37 10.23
C ALA A 51 11.09 2.95 9.61
N CYS A 52 10.04 3.75 9.80
CA CYS A 52 8.68 3.46 9.30
C CYS A 52 8.42 4.00 7.89
N GLY A 53 9.34 4.80 7.34
CA GLY A 53 9.18 5.52 6.09
C GLY A 53 8.68 6.94 6.29
N ASN A 54 9.48 7.92 5.82
CA ASN A 54 9.12 9.33 5.84
C ASN A 54 8.55 9.73 4.46
N PRO A 55 7.22 9.77 4.29
CA PRO A 55 6.63 10.00 2.98
C PRO A 55 6.85 11.43 2.49
N THR A 56 7.14 12.40 3.37
CA THR A 56 7.11 13.83 3.07
C THR A 56 8.52 14.44 3.08
N LYS A 57 8.96 14.93 1.92
CA LYS A 57 10.23 15.65 1.78
C LYS A 57 10.00 17.15 1.69
N ARG A 58 10.67 17.92 2.55
CA ARG A 58 10.73 19.38 2.43
C ARG A 58 11.64 19.75 1.26
N VAL A 59 11.12 20.50 0.29
CA VAL A 59 11.84 21.01 -0.87
C VAL A 59 11.83 22.52 -0.80
N GLN A 60 12.99 23.15 -0.96
CA GLN A 60 13.11 24.60 -1.04
C GLN A 60 13.61 24.99 -2.44
N THR A 61 12.88 25.87 -3.12
CA THR A 61 13.28 26.36 -4.44
C THR A 61 14.42 27.37 -4.33
N SER A 62 15.10 27.63 -5.44
CA SER A 62 16.11 28.68 -5.54
C SER A 62 15.57 30.08 -5.21
N SER A 63 14.27 30.33 -5.46
CA SER A 63 13.55 31.55 -5.08
C SER A 63 13.16 31.63 -3.60
N GLY A 64 13.45 30.59 -2.80
CA GLY A 64 13.20 30.56 -1.36
C GLY A 64 11.83 30.03 -0.93
N HIS A 65 10.96 29.62 -1.86
CA HIS A 65 9.68 29.01 -1.50
C HIS A 65 9.87 27.60 -0.96
N VAL A 66 9.07 27.25 0.06
CA VAL A 66 9.12 25.95 0.73
C VAL A 66 7.89 25.14 0.35
N PHE A 67 8.14 23.96 -0.21
CA PHE A 67 7.13 22.96 -0.56
C PHE A 67 7.38 21.67 0.21
N TYR A 68 6.32 20.88 0.35
CA TYR A 68 6.40 19.54 0.94
C TYR A 68 5.90 18.55 -0.11
N GLN A 69 6.78 17.67 -0.56
CA GLN A 69 6.49 16.67 -1.57
C GLN A 69 6.28 15.32 -0.91
N ASN A 70 5.13 14.69 -1.18
CA ASN A 70 4.90 13.31 -0.78
C ASN A 70 5.37 12.33 -1.86
N SER A 71 5.97 11.22 -1.45
CA SER A 71 6.27 10.10 -2.34
C SER A 71 4.97 9.34 -2.65
N LEU A 72 4.55 9.35 -3.92
CA LEU A 72 3.38 8.59 -4.37
C LEU A 72 3.55 7.09 -4.08
N HIS A 73 4.75 6.56 -4.30
CA HIS A 73 5.06 5.16 -4.02
C HIS A 73 4.85 4.80 -2.54
N HIS A 74 5.39 5.60 -1.61
CA HIS A 74 5.18 5.39 -0.18
C HIS A 74 3.70 5.51 0.20
N HIS A 75 3.00 6.47 -0.40
CA HIS A 75 1.58 6.64 -0.12
C HIS A 75 0.77 5.42 -0.54
N ILE A 76 0.99 4.90 -1.75
CA ILE A 76 0.33 3.67 -2.22
C ILE A 76 0.70 2.49 -1.30
N ALA A 77 1.97 2.34 -0.93
CA ALA A 77 2.42 1.27 -0.03
C ALA A 77 1.72 1.33 1.34
N MET A 78 1.59 2.52 1.94
CA MET A 78 0.86 2.70 3.21
C MET A 78 -0.61 2.31 3.08
N GLN A 79 -1.27 2.70 1.99
CA GLN A 79 -2.68 2.34 1.74
C GLN A 79 -2.85 0.83 1.54
N TYR A 80 -1.89 0.19 0.87
CA TYR A 80 -1.85 -1.27 0.72
C TYR A 80 -1.59 -2.01 2.05
N ALA A 81 -0.80 -1.42 2.95
CA ALA A 81 -0.49 -2.01 4.25
C ALA A 81 -1.63 -1.85 5.27
N HIS A 82 -2.51 -0.86 5.09
CA HIS A 82 -3.63 -0.61 6.00
C HIS A 82 -4.73 -1.66 5.79
N PRO A 83 -5.06 -2.51 6.78
CA PRO A 83 -6.02 -3.62 6.59
C PRO A 83 -7.40 -3.15 6.10
N ASP A 84 -7.96 -2.11 6.73
CA ASP A 84 -9.29 -1.62 6.36
C ASP A 84 -9.34 -0.90 5.02
N VAL A 85 -8.22 -0.33 4.54
CA VAL A 85 -8.17 0.30 3.21
C VAL A 85 -7.90 -0.75 2.15
N ARG A 86 -7.00 -1.69 2.43
CA ARG A 86 -6.52 -2.70 1.48
C ARG A 86 -7.66 -3.50 0.85
N GLN A 87 -8.72 -3.80 1.61
CA GLN A 87 -9.93 -4.49 1.12
C GLN A 87 -10.69 -3.71 0.04
N HIS A 88 -10.58 -2.38 0.01
CA HIS A 88 -11.22 -1.52 -0.98
C HIS A 88 -10.34 -1.31 -2.22
N ILE A 89 -9.05 -1.64 -2.16
CA ILE A 89 -8.15 -1.54 -3.31
C ILE A 89 -8.43 -2.70 -4.26
N LYS A 90 -9.00 -2.38 -5.43
CA LYS A 90 -9.16 -3.33 -6.53
C LYS A 90 -7.83 -3.52 -7.23
N ALA A 91 -7.26 -4.72 -7.11
CA ALA A 91 -6.02 -5.11 -7.78
C ALA A 91 -6.27 -5.86 -9.10
N TYR A 92 -7.51 -6.26 -9.37
CA TYR A 92 -7.88 -7.00 -10.57
C TYR A 92 -9.07 -6.32 -11.25
N PRO A 93 -9.17 -6.41 -12.58
CA PRO A 93 -10.40 -6.06 -13.27
C PRO A 93 -11.53 -6.99 -12.83
N VAL A 94 -12.75 -6.47 -12.81
CA VAL A 94 -13.96 -7.22 -12.50
C VAL A 94 -14.80 -7.29 -13.77
N PHE A 95 -15.22 -8.50 -14.14
CA PHE A 95 -16.12 -8.73 -15.26
C PHE A 95 -17.58 -8.79 -14.77
N SER A 96 -18.34 -7.71 -15.01
CA SER A 96 -19.75 -7.55 -14.64
C SER A 96 -20.70 -7.73 -15.85
N GLN A 97 -20.46 -8.76 -16.67
CA GLN A 97 -21.33 -9.10 -17.82
C GLN A 97 -21.64 -7.90 -18.76
N GLY A 98 -20.64 -7.03 -18.96
CA GLY A 98 -20.74 -5.84 -19.81
C GLY A 98 -21.26 -4.56 -19.12
N LYS A 99 -21.62 -4.60 -17.83
CA LYS A 99 -21.94 -3.39 -17.06
C LYS A 99 -20.68 -2.69 -16.60
N ILE A 100 -20.64 -1.36 -16.73
CA ILE A 100 -19.52 -0.53 -16.28
C ILE A 100 -20.07 0.55 -15.36
N SER A 101 -19.69 0.48 -14.08
CA SER A 101 -19.94 1.52 -13.08
C SER A 101 -18.66 2.17 -12.55
N GLU A 102 -17.54 1.46 -12.63
CA GLU A 102 -16.28 1.80 -11.98
C GLU A 102 -15.11 1.51 -12.92
N ALA A 103 -13.95 2.10 -12.66
CA ALA A 103 -12.77 1.94 -13.51
C ALA A 103 -12.32 0.46 -13.64
N PHE A 104 -12.49 -0.34 -12.59
CA PHE A 104 -12.16 -1.77 -12.59
C PHE A 104 -13.12 -2.64 -13.43
N HIS A 105 -14.28 -2.11 -13.84
CA HIS A 105 -15.17 -2.76 -14.80
C HIS A 105 -14.81 -2.45 -16.26
N ALA A 106 -13.89 -1.50 -16.50
CA ALA A 106 -13.60 -1.03 -17.84
C ALA A 106 -12.84 -2.07 -18.67
N SER A 107 -13.27 -2.26 -19.93
CA SER A 107 -12.60 -3.14 -20.90
C SER A 107 -11.14 -2.74 -21.13
N LYS A 108 -10.79 -1.46 -20.99
CA LYS A 108 -9.42 -0.99 -21.15
C LYS A 108 -8.43 -1.64 -20.18
N TRP A 109 -8.87 -1.93 -18.96
CA TRP A 109 -8.04 -2.67 -18.01
C TRP A 109 -8.10 -4.17 -18.30
N PHE A 110 -9.30 -4.71 -18.54
CA PHE A 110 -9.48 -6.15 -18.70
C PHE A 110 -8.89 -6.74 -20.00
N VAL A 111 -9.02 -6.01 -21.11
CA VAL A 111 -8.71 -6.48 -22.47
C VAL A 111 -7.44 -5.82 -23.01
N ASP A 112 -7.35 -4.49 -22.92
CA ASP A 112 -6.34 -3.71 -23.64
C ASP A 112 -5.01 -3.59 -22.89
N SER A 113 -4.97 -3.91 -21.60
CA SER A 113 -3.74 -3.79 -20.81
C SER A 113 -2.72 -4.86 -21.20
N PRO A 114 -1.45 -4.47 -21.47
CA PRO A 114 -0.36 -5.42 -21.67
C PRO A 114 -0.23 -6.38 -20.50
N SER A 115 0.06 -7.66 -20.77
CA SER A 115 0.25 -8.69 -19.73
C SER A 115 1.41 -8.39 -18.77
N GLU A 116 2.34 -7.51 -19.15
CA GLU A 116 3.45 -7.06 -18.31
C GLU A 116 3.02 -6.01 -17.28
N LEU A 117 1.88 -5.35 -17.49
CA LEU A 117 1.37 -4.28 -16.62
C LEU A 117 0.20 -4.72 -15.73
N VAL A 118 -0.31 -5.95 -15.91
CA VAL A 118 -1.35 -6.49 -15.03
C VAL A 118 -0.77 -7.03 -13.73
N THR A 119 -1.63 -7.27 -12.74
CA THR A 119 -1.23 -7.89 -11.49
C THR A 119 -0.60 -9.26 -11.75
N PRO A 120 0.65 -9.51 -11.32
CA PRO A 120 1.46 -10.61 -11.83
C PRO A 120 1.13 -11.97 -11.22
N MET A 121 0.44 -11.99 -10.08
CA MET A 121 0.18 -13.21 -9.32
C MET A 121 -1.13 -13.10 -8.57
N VAL A 122 -1.84 -14.22 -8.45
CA VAL A 122 -2.95 -14.39 -7.51
C VAL A 122 -2.69 -15.55 -6.56
N ARG A 123 -3.12 -15.40 -5.31
CA ARG A 123 -3.13 -16.47 -4.31
C ARG A 123 -4.55 -17.03 -4.16
N ILE A 124 -4.70 -18.33 -4.33
CA ILE A 124 -5.96 -19.08 -4.13
C ILE A 124 -5.63 -20.29 -3.25
N ASP A 125 -6.35 -20.46 -2.13
CA ASP A 125 -6.17 -21.59 -1.20
C ASP A 125 -4.70 -21.86 -0.82
N ASP A 126 -3.97 -20.79 -0.45
CA ASP A 126 -2.54 -20.79 -0.10
C ASP A 126 -1.56 -21.16 -1.23
N GLN A 127 -2.04 -21.31 -2.47
CA GLN A 127 -1.21 -21.52 -3.65
C GLN A 127 -1.09 -20.24 -4.48
N ASP A 128 0.14 -19.94 -4.90
CA ASP A 128 0.45 -18.81 -5.77
C ASP A 128 0.42 -19.24 -7.24
N PHE A 129 -0.25 -18.44 -8.06
CA PHE A 129 -0.34 -18.62 -9.52
C PHE A 129 0.15 -17.35 -10.21
N TYR A 130 1.13 -17.51 -11.10
CA TYR A 130 1.74 -16.38 -11.80
C TYR A 130 1.26 -16.30 -13.24
N VAL A 131 1.23 -15.07 -13.77
CA VAL A 131 1.07 -14.87 -15.22
C VAL A 131 2.29 -15.39 -15.96
N ASN A 132 2.07 -15.89 -17.18
CA ASN A 132 3.07 -16.48 -18.07
C ASN A 132 3.76 -17.74 -17.53
N GLU A 133 3.21 -18.37 -16.49
CA GLU A 133 3.70 -19.64 -15.95
C GLU A 133 2.70 -20.78 -16.20
N LEU A 134 3.23 -21.99 -16.40
CA LEU A 134 2.42 -23.18 -16.61
C LEU A 134 1.61 -23.50 -15.35
N THR A 135 0.29 -23.49 -15.47
CA THR A 135 -0.65 -23.70 -14.38
C THR A 135 -1.56 -24.89 -14.68
N TYR A 136 -1.83 -25.70 -13.65
CA TYR A 136 -2.83 -26.76 -13.73
C TYR A 136 -4.18 -26.22 -13.28
N CYS A 137 -5.13 -26.23 -14.21
CA CYS A 137 -6.41 -25.53 -14.10
C CYS A 137 -7.52 -26.54 -13.77
N GLN A 138 -8.57 -26.12 -13.06
CA GLN A 138 -9.69 -27.02 -12.73
C GLN A 138 -10.28 -27.65 -14.01
N GLY A 139 -10.47 -28.97 -14.02
CA GLY A 139 -10.89 -29.73 -15.20
C GLY A 139 -9.76 -30.41 -15.98
N ASP A 140 -8.68 -30.76 -15.28
CA ASP A 140 -7.53 -31.54 -15.79
C ASP A 140 -6.85 -30.94 -17.03
N ALA A 141 -6.78 -29.61 -17.09
CA ALA A 141 -6.21 -28.90 -18.23
C ALA A 141 -4.99 -28.07 -17.81
N TRP A 142 -3.94 -28.13 -18.63
CA TRP A 142 -2.79 -27.24 -18.52
C TRP A 142 -3.06 -25.93 -19.26
N CYS A 143 -2.78 -24.81 -18.60
CA CYS A 143 -3.00 -23.50 -19.16
C CYS A 143 -1.89 -22.52 -18.72
N ILE A 144 -1.58 -21.50 -19.54
CA ILE A 144 -0.65 -20.42 -19.18
C ILE A 144 -1.47 -19.14 -18.98
N PRO A 145 -1.69 -18.67 -17.74
CA PRO A 145 -2.46 -17.46 -17.47
C PRO A 145 -1.76 -16.23 -18.06
N LEU A 146 -2.49 -15.37 -18.77
CA LEU A 146 -2.00 -14.09 -19.26
C LEU A 146 -2.40 -12.93 -18.35
N ARG A 147 -3.51 -13.09 -17.62
CA ARG A 147 -4.04 -12.13 -16.64
C ARG A 147 -5.13 -12.78 -15.80
N PHE A 148 -5.29 -12.28 -14.59
CA PHE A 148 -6.34 -12.66 -13.66
C PHE A 148 -7.43 -11.59 -13.62
N PHE A 149 -8.67 -12.02 -13.39
CA PHE A 149 -9.83 -11.15 -13.25
C PHE A 149 -10.87 -11.76 -12.33
N GLU A 150 -11.63 -10.92 -11.64
CA GLU A 150 -12.77 -11.36 -10.84
C GLU A 150 -14.00 -11.48 -11.75
N PHE A 151 -14.62 -12.64 -11.81
CA PHE A 151 -15.95 -12.75 -12.39
C PHE A 151 -16.96 -12.41 -11.30
N GLU A 152 -17.76 -11.37 -11.48
CA GLU A 152 -18.64 -10.85 -10.44
C GLU A 152 -19.55 -11.96 -9.86
N GLY A 153 -19.41 -12.23 -8.56
CA GLY A 153 -20.14 -13.28 -7.84
C GLY A 153 -19.70 -14.73 -8.13
N LYS A 154 -18.64 -14.93 -8.93
CA LYS A 154 -18.13 -16.26 -9.34
C LYS A 154 -16.64 -16.47 -9.07
N GLY A 155 -16.01 -15.58 -8.31
CA GLY A 155 -14.63 -15.72 -7.86
C GLY A 155 -13.59 -15.30 -8.89
N MET A 156 -12.36 -15.80 -8.70
CA MET A 156 -11.20 -15.47 -9.54
C MET A 156 -11.12 -16.36 -10.77
N TRP A 157 -10.84 -15.75 -11.92
CA TRP A 157 -10.70 -16.40 -13.22
C TRP A 157 -9.43 -15.88 -13.91
N ALA A 158 -9.02 -16.58 -14.97
CA ALA A 158 -7.87 -16.19 -15.78
C ALA A 158 -8.20 -16.29 -17.27
N VAL A 159 -7.59 -15.39 -18.05
CA VAL A 159 -7.50 -15.55 -19.51
C VAL A 159 -6.22 -16.33 -19.76
N CYS A 160 -6.31 -17.49 -20.42
CA CYS A 160 -5.17 -18.39 -20.54
C CYS A 160 -4.88 -18.75 -21.99
N LEU A 161 -3.59 -18.97 -22.29
CA LEU A 161 -3.19 -19.73 -23.46
C LEU A 161 -3.45 -21.22 -23.19
N LYS A 162 -4.08 -21.88 -24.17
CA LYS A 162 -4.28 -23.33 -24.12
C LYS A 162 -2.94 -24.02 -24.38
N VAL A 163 -2.59 -24.98 -23.53
CA VAL A 163 -1.41 -25.82 -23.71
C VAL A 163 -1.85 -27.14 -24.33
N GLU A 164 -1.21 -27.54 -25.41
CA GLU A 164 -1.40 -28.86 -26.03
C GLU A 164 -0.18 -29.72 -25.72
N VAL A 165 -0.41 -30.91 -25.18
CA VAL A 165 0.66 -31.85 -24.85
C VAL A 165 1.01 -32.61 -26.12
N THR A 166 2.23 -32.39 -26.62
CA THR A 166 2.78 -33.17 -27.73
C THR A 166 3.75 -34.20 -27.15
N GLU A 167 3.52 -35.49 -27.43
CA GLU A 167 4.52 -36.51 -27.12
C GLU A 167 5.79 -36.22 -27.94
N VAL A 168 6.90 -36.00 -27.23
CA VAL A 168 8.21 -35.93 -27.86
C VAL A 168 8.66 -37.38 -28.08
N ARG A 169 8.68 -37.81 -29.35
CA ARG A 169 9.24 -39.11 -29.77
C ARG A 169 10.75 -39.15 -29.61
#